data_AF-A0A8T2TYJ1-F1
#
_entry.id   AF-A0A8T2TYJ1-F1
#
_cell.length_a   1.000
_cell.length_b   1.000
_cell.length_c   1.000
_cell.angle_alpha   90.00
_cell.angle_beta   90.00
_cell.angle_gamma   90.00
#
_symmetry.space_group_name_H-M   'P 1'
#
loop_
_entity.id
_entity.type
_entity.pdbx_description
1 polymer ?
#
loop_
_entity_poly.entity_id
_entity_poly.type
_entity_poly.pdbx_seq_one_letter_code
_entity_poly.pdbx_strand_id
1 'polypeptide(L)'
;MTHSDIMRMVSFGHGKPDKDDESLIGRFGVGFKTGAMRIGKDAVVFTQTAESRTIAFLSRSFNEDKEEVDIPVITYRCKGKWMDFDLEVHTRGEAESRLQAVKQFSPFNEYSIGSKFAAFGNQPGTVICIYNLDRWGSNYSLEWETIDSEQKRKRDIWIRSRRVRMRMAQMTTKVPLDYSLHSYLEVMFLEPRMKIYVQGTLVKTRRLHKSLSNTRVFKGMLMGKKVELTLGFNQAERENGNCGIFLYWHGRLIEAYRRVGAMLHTADVGRGVIGVIDVTDIMRLGDGGVGVLNNKQGFQDIEEYVKLIEWLGTQADQYWDEHYDRLLVGKKDENAVYTPDFSWVQCNRCLKWRMLEAGANEKDLPDDWFCYMPPFRGSCMQPESEMEPGVVTVAATRNYGGANGGSNEKDEMEMSTTACNSTLSSKEQSDASLESDDNAKSKQIKPPILRRLKRGPVQVSKSRQQQPMKKLCRSG
;
A
#
# COMPACT_ATOMS: atom_id res chain seq x y z
N MET A 1 21.35 4.20 -3.32
CA MET A 1 21.02 5.31 -4.24
C MET A 1 22.28 6.09 -4.53
N THR A 2 22.49 6.51 -5.78
CA THR A 2 23.62 7.39 -6.13
C THR A 2 23.43 8.80 -5.55
N HIS A 3 24.46 9.65 -5.62
CA HIS A 3 24.34 11.04 -5.23
C HIS A 3 23.20 11.76 -5.97
N SER A 4 23.11 11.60 -7.30
CA SER A 4 22.04 12.20 -8.10
C SER A 4 20.65 11.72 -7.71
N ASP A 5 20.50 10.45 -7.33
CA ASP A 5 19.20 9.91 -6.90
C ASP A 5 18.77 10.49 -5.56
N ILE A 6 19.71 10.64 -4.63
CA ILE A 6 19.45 11.26 -3.33
C ILE A 6 19.10 12.75 -3.51
N MET A 7 19.84 13.47 -4.34
CA MET A 7 19.51 14.86 -4.66
C MET A 7 18.10 14.97 -5.25
N ARG A 8 17.71 14.05 -6.13
CA ARG A 8 16.34 13.99 -6.67
C ARG A 8 15.30 13.70 -5.59
N MET A 9 15.61 12.82 -4.64
CA MET A 9 14.74 12.45 -3.52
C MET A 9 14.50 13.62 -2.57
N VAL A 10 15.52 14.43 -2.26
CA VAL A 10 15.41 15.55 -1.30
C VAL A 10 15.01 16.87 -1.94
N SER A 11 15.27 17.08 -3.22
CA SER A 11 14.85 18.29 -3.94
C SER A 11 13.34 18.40 -4.05
N PHE A 12 12.84 19.64 -3.97
CA PHE A 12 11.45 19.98 -4.23
C PHE A 12 11.27 20.30 -5.71
N GLY A 13 10.18 19.84 -6.32
CA GLY A 13 9.81 20.27 -7.67
C GLY A 13 10.45 19.50 -8.83
N HIS A 14 11.02 18.30 -8.61
CA HIS A 14 11.18 17.38 -9.74
C HIS A 14 9.80 17.07 -10.31
N GLY A 15 9.61 17.39 -11.60
CA GLY A 15 8.34 17.22 -12.29
C GLY A 15 7.83 15.79 -12.13
N LYS A 16 6.50 15.65 -12.18
CA LYS A 16 5.85 14.36 -12.44
C LYS A 16 6.64 13.68 -13.58
N PRO A 17 7.13 12.44 -13.44
CA PRO A 17 7.80 11.77 -14.55
C PRO A 17 6.90 11.84 -15.80
N ASP A 18 7.48 12.13 -16.97
CA ASP A 18 6.68 12.38 -18.18
C ASP A 18 5.84 11.17 -18.58
N LYS A 19 6.22 9.97 -18.13
CA LYS A 19 5.48 8.72 -18.30
C LYS A 19 5.06 8.17 -16.93
N ASP A 20 3.80 7.73 -16.85
CA ASP A 20 3.32 6.90 -15.74
C ASP A 20 3.82 5.48 -15.97
N ASP A 21 4.70 5.02 -15.08
CA ASP A 21 5.24 3.66 -15.07
C ASP A 21 4.35 2.81 -14.17
N GLU A 22 3.64 1.87 -14.76
CA GLU A 22 2.69 0.97 -14.08
C GLU A 22 3.37 0.08 -13.02
N SER A 23 4.68 -0.11 -13.12
CA SER A 23 5.44 -0.88 -12.13
C SER A 23 5.77 -0.07 -10.86
N LEU A 24 5.55 1.26 -10.87
CA LEU A 24 5.96 2.16 -9.80
C LEU A 24 4.78 2.90 -9.16
N ILE A 25 4.65 2.75 -7.84
CA ILE A 25 3.70 3.54 -7.05
C ILE A 25 4.08 5.05 -7.01
N GLY A 26 5.35 5.38 -7.26
CA GLY A 26 5.91 6.73 -7.11
C GLY A 26 5.61 7.67 -8.28
N ARG A 27 4.57 8.52 -8.17
CA ARG A 27 4.22 9.51 -9.21
C ARG A 27 4.58 10.96 -8.90
N PHE A 28 4.40 11.41 -7.65
CA PHE A 28 4.39 12.86 -7.34
C PHE A 28 5.73 13.45 -6.89
N GLY A 29 6.76 12.64 -6.65
CA GLY A 29 8.08 13.13 -6.22
C GLY A 29 8.12 13.76 -4.81
N VAL A 30 7.03 13.76 -4.04
CA VAL A 30 6.94 14.43 -2.72
C VAL A 30 6.83 13.49 -1.52
N GLY A 31 6.59 12.19 -1.73
CA GLY A 31 6.16 11.25 -0.69
C GLY A 31 7.11 11.10 0.50
N PHE A 32 8.43 11.05 0.26
CA PHE A 32 9.42 10.99 1.34
C PHE A 32 9.36 12.24 2.23
N LYS A 33 9.41 13.42 1.61
CA LYS A 33 9.48 14.71 2.30
C LYS A 33 8.22 14.94 3.15
N THR A 34 7.04 14.74 2.55
CA THR A 34 5.76 14.92 3.25
C THR A 34 5.55 13.87 4.33
N GLY A 35 5.89 12.61 4.08
CA GLY A 35 5.77 11.52 5.06
C GLY A 35 6.72 11.69 6.24
N ALA A 36 8.02 11.92 5.99
CA ALA A 36 9.01 12.08 7.03
C ALA A 36 8.71 13.29 7.93
N MET A 37 8.39 14.44 7.34
CA MET A 37 8.07 15.66 8.07
C MET A 37 6.69 15.62 8.77
N ARG A 38 5.80 14.70 8.38
CA ARG A 38 4.55 14.44 9.10
C ARG A 38 4.79 13.61 10.37
N ILE A 39 5.77 12.71 10.35
CA ILE A 39 6.06 11.79 11.47
C ILE A 39 6.95 12.46 12.52
N GLY A 40 7.97 13.23 12.10
CA GLY A 40 8.91 13.88 12.99
C GLY A 40 9.41 15.22 12.47
N LYS A 41 10.21 15.91 13.29
CA LYS A 41 10.84 17.17 12.89
C LYS A 41 12.04 16.97 11.98
N ASP A 42 12.75 15.85 12.16
CA ASP A 42 14.06 15.64 11.55
C ASP A 42 14.23 14.20 11.07
N ALA A 43 14.94 14.05 9.95
CA ALA A 43 15.19 12.76 9.32
C ALA A 43 16.61 12.69 8.72
N VAL A 44 17.30 11.58 8.96
CA VAL A 44 18.56 11.23 8.29
C VAL A 44 18.34 10.01 7.40
N VAL A 45 18.82 10.09 6.16
CA VAL A 45 18.82 8.97 5.21
C VAL A 45 20.25 8.50 5.04
N PHE A 46 20.48 7.21 5.28
CA PHE A 46 21.72 6.51 4.97
C PHE A 46 21.46 5.59 3.79
N THR A 47 22.26 5.67 2.74
CA THR A 47 22.13 4.77 1.58
C THR A 47 23.48 4.28 1.13
N GLN A 48 23.53 3.03 0.67
CA GLN A 48 24.73 2.37 0.17
C GLN A 48 24.44 1.76 -1.21
N THR A 49 25.39 1.92 -2.12
CA THR A 49 25.52 1.17 -3.37
C THR A 49 26.83 0.36 -3.33
N ALA A 50 27.13 -0.40 -4.38
CA ALA A 50 28.42 -1.09 -4.49
C ALA A 50 29.62 -0.12 -4.46
N GLU A 51 29.41 1.12 -4.94
CA GLU A 51 30.50 2.07 -5.21
C GLU A 51 30.46 3.31 -4.30
N SER A 52 29.34 3.59 -3.63
CA SER A 52 29.15 4.84 -2.90
C SER A 52 28.32 4.68 -1.62
N ARG A 53 28.53 5.59 -0.68
CA ARG A 53 27.69 5.78 0.51
C ARG A 53 27.25 7.23 0.57
N THR A 54 25.96 7.47 0.78
CA THR A 54 25.43 8.82 0.88
C THR A 54 24.62 8.99 2.15
N ILE A 55 24.81 10.14 2.80
CA ILE A 55 24.02 10.63 3.93
C ILE A 55 23.25 11.85 3.44
N ALA A 56 21.94 11.89 3.65
CA ALA A 56 21.14 13.08 3.43
C ALA A 56 20.40 13.46 4.70
N PHE A 57 20.39 14.75 5.01
CA PHE A 57 19.85 15.25 6.26
C PHE A 57 18.74 16.28 6.04
N LEU A 58 17.50 15.87 6.29
CA LEU A 58 16.31 16.71 6.21
C LEU A 58 15.86 17.06 7.62
N SER A 59 16.24 18.26 8.09
CA SER A 59 15.98 18.69 9.47
C SER A 59 15.34 20.07 9.53
N ARG A 60 14.24 20.16 10.29
CA ARG A 60 13.65 21.45 10.63
C ARG A 60 14.44 22.17 11.71
N SER A 61 15.01 21.43 12.66
CA SER A 61 15.84 22.01 13.72
C SER A 61 17.13 22.64 13.19
N PHE A 62 17.78 22.05 12.19
CA PHE A 62 18.95 22.63 11.52
C PHE A 62 18.63 23.89 10.71
N ASN A 63 17.39 24.03 10.25
CA ASN A 63 16.95 25.12 9.37
C ASN A 63 16.11 26.16 10.11
N GLU A 64 15.99 26.10 11.44
CA GLU A 64 15.07 26.95 12.23
C GLU A 64 15.41 28.45 12.08
N ASP A 65 16.70 28.79 12.08
CA ASP A 65 17.20 30.16 11.96
C ASP A 65 17.55 30.57 10.52
N LYS A 66 17.18 29.75 9.51
CA LYS A 66 17.55 29.98 8.11
C LYS A 66 16.37 30.47 7.29
N GLU A 67 16.61 31.44 6.41
CA GLU A 67 15.60 31.90 5.45
C GLU A 67 15.37 30.89 4.31
N GLU A 68 16.40 30.14 3.94
CA GLU A 68 16.38 29.12 2.89
C GLU A 68 16.61 27.73 3.48
N VAL A 69 15.91 26.73 2.91
CA VAL A 69 16.04 25.34 3.34
C VAL A 69 17.33 24.76 2.79
N ASP A 70 18.25 24.45 3.69
CA ASP A 70 19.51 23.77 3.41
C ASP A 70 19.39 22.29 3.80
N ILE A 71 19.82 21.41 2.89
CA ILE A 71 19.75 19.95 3.07
C ILE A 71 21.17 19.40 2.92
N PRO A 72 21.88 19.17 4.04
CA PRO A 72 23.22 18.59 3.98
C PRO A 72 23.19 17.21 3.34
N VAL A 73 23.88 17.08 2.20
CA VAL A 73 24.13 15.79 1.53
C VAL A 73 25.62 15.55 1.46
N ILE A 74 26.04 14.42 2.00
CA ILE A 74 27.43 13.98 2.10
C ILE A 74 27.54 12.67 1.32
N THR A 75 28.51 12.58 0.42
CA THR A 75 28.72 11.38 -0.39
C THR A 75 30.16 10.93 -0.26
N TYR A 76 30.32 9.63 -0.06
CA TYR A 76 31.58 8.96 -0.06
C TYR A 76 31.64 8.03 -1.26
N ARG A 77 32.82 7.94 -1.88
CA ARG A 77 33.11 7.03 -2.99
C ARG A 77 34.14 6.01 -2.55
N CYS A 78 33.97 4.78 -3.03
CA CYS A 78 34.95 3.72 -2.84
C CYS A 78 36.21 4.04 -3.66
N LYS A 79 37.36 4.16 -2.98
CA LYS A 79 38.70 4.27 -3.59
C LYS A 79 39.51 3.04 -3.19
N GLY A 80 39.48 2.00 -4.02
CA GLY A 80 40.11 0.72 -3.72
C GLY A 80 39.40 -0.01 -2.57
N LYS A 81 40.07 -0.16 -1.42
CA LYS A 81 39.50 -0.80 -0.22
C LYS A 81 38.95 0.19 0.81
N TRP A 82 39.09 1.50 0.57
CA TRP A 82 38.76 2.54 1.54
C TRP A 82 37.64 3.43 1.02
N MET A 83 36.93 4.05 1.95
CA MET A 83 35.82 4.95 1.67
C MET A 83 36.26 6.37 2.02
N ASP A 84 36.18 7.29 1.06
CA ASP A 84 36.63 8.67 1.21
C ASP A 84 35.59 9.62 0.63
N PHE A 85 35.64 10.91 0.99
CA PHE A 85 34.73 11.92 0.44
C PHE A 85 34.81 11.93 -1.09
N ASP A 86 33.64 12.04 -1.71
CA ASP A 86 33.54 12.19 -3.15
C ASP A 86 33.84 13.65 -3.54
N LEU A 87 35.12 13.91 -3.80
CA LEU A 87 35.63 15.24 -4.15
C LEU A 87 35.12 15.76 -5.50
N GLU A 88 34.50 14.91 -6.32
CA GLU A 88 33.81 15.36 -7.55
C GLU A 88 32.46 16.01 -7.24
N VAL A 89 31.87 15.69 -6.06
CA VAL A 89 30.56 16.18 -5.64
C VAL A 89 30.66 17.41 -4.75
N HIS A 90 31.64 17.45 -3.85
CA HIS A 90 31.82 18.54 -2.90
C HIS A 90 33.29 18.69 -2.52
N THR A 91 33.69 19.90 -2.14
CA THR A 91 35.01 20.11 -1.56
C THR A 91 35.10 19.45 -0.19
N ARG A 92 36.32 19.16 0.26
CA ARG A 92 36.55 18.54 1.58
C ARG A 92 35.97 19.39 2.73
N GLY A 93 36.17 20.71 2.68
CA GLY A 93 35.65 21.62 3.70
C GLY A 93 34.12 21.66 3.75
N GLU A 94 33.44 21.60 2.60
CA GLU A 94 31.98 21.50 2.54
C GLU A 94 31.48 20.16 3.11
N ALA A 95 32.16 19.05 2.79
CA ALA A 95 31.84 17.73 3.32
C ALA A 95 31.94 17.71 4.85
N GLU A 96 33.05 18.23 5.39
CA GLU A 96 33.33 18.28 6.81
C GLU A 96 32.32 19.18 7.54
N SER A 97 31.99 20.34 6.97
CA SER A 97 30.96 21.24 7.50
C SER A 97 29.57 20.59 7.55
N ARG A 98 29.17 19.93 6.45
CA ARG A 98 27.89 19.20 6.37
C ARG A 98 27.85 18.03 7.36
N LEU A 99 28.94 17.29 7.50
CA LEU A 99 29.05 16.20 8.46
C LEU A 99 28.96 16.71 9.89
N GLN A 100 29.58 17.86 10.18
CA GLN A 100 29.48 18.49 11.48
C GLN A 100 28.05 18.92 11.80
N ALA A 101 27.31 19.46 10.82
CA ALA A 101 25.89 19.76 10.97
C ALA A 101 25.07 18.51 11.32
N VAL A 102 25.30 17.38 10.63
CA VAL A 102 24.65 16.11 10.96
C VAL A 102 24.98 15.68 12.39
N LYS A 103 26.24 15.75 12.82
CA LYS A 103 26.67 15.36 14.18
C LYS A 103 26.07 16.25 15.26
N GLN A 104 25.87 17.54 14.98
CA GLN A 104 25.35 18.50 15.95
C GLN A 104 23.82 18.42 16.10
N PHE A 105 23.09 18.26 14.99
CA PHE A 105 21.62 18.35 14.98
C PHE A 105 20.91 16.99 14.85
N SER A 106 21.68 15.90 14.86
CA SER A 106 21.14 14.54 14.86
C SER A 106 21.65 13.72 16.05
N PRO A 107 20.96 12.64 16.44
CA PRO A 107 21.42 11.76 17.49
C PRO A 107 22.62 10.89 17.06
N PHE A 108 23.18 11.12 15.85
CA PHE A 108 24.22 10.29 15.27
C PHE A 108 25.60 10.95 15.37
N ASN A 109 26.48 10.35 16.16
CA ASN A 109 27.92 10.61 16.10
C ASN A 109 28.60 9.75 15.01
N GLU A 110 29.88 9.99 14.78
CA GLU A 110 30.67 9.29 13.75
C GLU A 110 30.65 7.77 13.88
N TYR A 111 30.75 7.25 15.11
CA TYR A 111 30.65 5.82 15.38
C TYR A 111 29.28 5.25 15.00
N SER A 112 28.20 5.92 15.39
CA SER A 112 26.83 5.48 15.09
C SER A 112 26.52 5.55 13.59
N ILE A 113 27.05 6.54 12.88
CA ILE A 113 26.98 6.63 11.40
C ILE A 113 27.70 5.43 10.79
N GLY A 114 28.93 5.14 11.24
CA GLY A 114 29.69 3.97 10.81
C GLY A 114 28.94 2.66 11.06
N SER A 115 28.30 2.53 12.23
CA SER A 115 27.46 1.38 12.58
C SER A 115 26.26 1.21 11.63
N LYS A 116 25.60 2.31 11.22
CA LYS A 116 24.52 2.23 10.21
C LYS A 116 25.02 1.72 8.87
N PHE A 117 26.22 2.13 8.45
CA PHE A 117 26.80 1.62 7.20
C PHE A 117 27.30 0.17 7.32
N ALA A 118 27.85 -0.21 8.47
CA ALA A 118 28.29 -1.58 8.73
C ALA A 118 27.12 -2.58 8.62
N ALA A 119 25.91 -2.17 9.03
CA ALA A 119 24.70 -3.00 8.94
C ALA A 119 24.30 -3.36 7.50
N PHE A 120 24.74 -2.61 6.47
CA PHE A 120 24.50 -2.99 5.07
C PHE A 120 25.41 -4.14 4.60
N GLY A 121 26.53 -4.38 5.27
CA GLY A 121 27.58 -5.26 4.76
C GLY A 121 28.03 -4.82 3.36
N ASN A 122 28.05 -5.75 2.42
CA ASN A 122 28.38 -5.50 1.00
C ASN A 122 27.13 -5.33 0.11
N GLN A 123 25.94 -5.29 0.71
CA GLN A 123 24.69 -5.21 -0.06
C GLN A 123 24.28 -3.74 -0.24
N PRO A 124 23.64 -3.40 -1.38
CA PRO A 124 23.01 -2.09 -1.52
C PRO A 124 21.79 -2.01 -0.58
N GLY A 125 21.53 -0.82 -0.06
CA GLY A 125 20.43 -0.64 0.89
C GLY A 125 20.18 0.82 1.25
N THR A 126 19.06 1.07 1.92
CA THR A 126 18.72 2.39 2.44
C THR A 126 18.08 2.25 3.82
N VAL A 127 18.50 3.09 4.76
CA VAL A 127 17.93 3.22 6.10
C VAL A 127 17.50 4.66 6.29
N ILE A 128 16.26 4.86 6.72
CA ILE A 128 15.71 6.18 7.04
C ILE A 128 15.44 6.23 8.54
N CYS A 129 16.06 7.20 9.21
CA CYS A 129 15.90 7.43 10.63
C CYS A 129 15.13 8.74 10.84
N ILE A 130 13.90 8.67 11.37
CA ILE A 130 13.10 9.85 11.72
C ILE A 130 13.09 10.00 13.23
N TYR A 131 13.33 11.20 13.74
CA TYR A 131 13.37 11.50 15.17
C TYR A 131 12.73 12.86 15.45
N ASN A 132 12.72 13.26 16.74
CA ASN A 132 11.91 14.38 17.22
C ASN A 132 10.45 14.22 16.77
N LEU A 133 9.90 13.04 17.10
CA LEU A 133 8.59 12.58 16.68
C LEU A 133 7.47 13.51 17.16
N ASP A 134 6.40 13.57 16.38
CA ASP A 134 5.22 14.37 16.66
C ASP A 134 4.59 13.99 18.01
N ARG A 135 4.14 15.02 18.76
CA ARG A 135 3.62 14.87 20.12
C ARG A 135 2.14 15.24 20.18
N TRP A 136 1.40 14.50 20.98
CA TRP A 136 0.02 14.76 21.37
C TRP A 136 -0.03 15.05 22.88
N GLY A 137 -0.04 16.33 23.24
CA GLY A 137 0.14 16.77 24.63
C GLY A 137 1.54 16.39 25.12
N SER A 138 1.62 15.73 26.28
CA SER A 138 2.89 15.31 26.88
C SER A 138 3.51 14.08 26.22
N ASN A 139 2.73 13.30 25.46
CA ASN A 139 3.13 12.01 24.90
C ASN A 139 3.35 12.07 23.39
N TYR A 140 3.96 11.04 22.80
CA TYR A 140 4.03 10.90 21.34
C TYR A 140 2.67 10.59 20.73
N SER A 141 2.43 11.07 19.50
CA SER A 141 1.21 10.76 18.73
C SER A 141 1.13 9.27 18.35
N LEU A 142 2.27 8.60 18.29
CA LEU A 142 2.40 7.16 18.10
C LEU A 142 2.71 6.47 19.44
N GLU A 143 2.31 5.22 19.55
CA GLU A 143 2.54 4.34 20.69
C GLU A 143 3.12 3.02 20.22
N TRP A 144 4.04 2.44 20.97
CA TRP A 144 4.73 1.19 20.61
C TRP A 144 5.20 0.48 21.87
N GLU A 145 5.40 -0.83 21.80
CA GLU A 145 5.84 -1.63 22.95
C GLU A 145 7.35 -1.42 23.20
N THR A 146 7.73 -1.25 24.47
CA THR A 146 9.13 -1.21 24.91
C THR A 146 9.64 -2.62 25.21
N ILE A 147 10.96 -2.81 25.10
CA ILE A 147 11.64 -4.11 25.05
C ILE A 147 11.44 -4.97 26.32
N ASP A 148 11.02 -4.38 27.45
CA ASP A 148 10.91 -5.03 28.76
C ASP A 148 9.73 -6.00 28.94
N SER A 149 8.88 -6.17 27.94
CA SER A 149 7.80 -7.16 28.01
C SER A 149 8.30 -8.52 27.51
N GLU A 150 8.66 -9.41 28.44
CA GLU A 150 9.08 -10.81 28.20
C GLU A 150 8.03 -11.70 27.51
N GLN A 151 6.88 -11.14 27.10
CA GLN A 151 5.85 -11.87 26.39
C GLN A 151 6.07 -11.72 24.88
N LYS A 152 6.10 -12.85 24.15
CA LYS A 152 6.02 -12.96 22.68
C LYS A 152 4.68 -12.39 22.14
N ARG A 153 4.30 -11.17 22.53
CA ARG A 153 3.15 -10.47 21.97
C ARG A 153 3.54 -9.91 20.61
N LYS A 154 2.53 -9.84 19.74
CA LYS A 154 2.61 -9.22 18.42
C LYS A 154 2.97 -7.75 18.62
N ARG A 155 4.25 -7.41 18.42
CA ARG A 155 4.74 -6.04 18.55
C ARG A 155 4.21 -5.18 17.41
N ASP A 156 3.74 -3.99 17.72
CA ASP A 156 3.04 -3.12 16.78
C ASP A 156 3.31 -1.63 17.09
N ILE A 157 2.93 -0.77 16.15
CA ILE A 157 2.94 0.68 16.31
C ILE A 157 1.50 1.17 16.12
N TRP A 158 0.94 1.78 17.17
CA TRP A 158 -0.41 2.31 17.15
C TRP A 158 -0.45 3.82 17.04
N ILE A 159 -1.52 4.33 16.44
CA ILE A 159 -1.94 5.72 16.64
C ILE A 159 -2.54 5.82 18.04
N ARG A 160 -1.94 6.64 18.92
CA ARG A 160 -2.33 6.75 20.34
C ARG A 160 -3.81 7.07 20.53
N SER A 161 -4.37 7.94 19.68
CA SER A 161 -5.77 8.34 19.78
C SER A 161 -6.76 7.21 19.46
N ARG A 162 -6.31 6.15 18.77
CA ARG A 162 -7.15 5.08 18.21
C ARG A 162 -8.37 5.60 17.46
N ARG A 163 -8.26 6.81 16.89
CA ARG A 163 -9.35 7.47 16.18
C ARG A 163 -9.64 6.72 14.90
N VAL A 164 -10.87 6.25 14.78
CA VAL A 164 -11.40 5.62 13.57
C VAL A 164 -11.77 6.69 12.55
N ARG A 165 -11.51 6.40 11.27
CA ARG A 165 -11.90 7.29 10.17
C ARG A 165 -13.42 7.30 10.07
N MET A 166 -14.00 8.48 9.91
CA MET A 166 -15.43 8.60 9.68
C MET A 166 -15.77 8.08 8.29
N ARG A 167 -16.69 7.11 8.23
CA ARG A 167 -17.28 6.58 7.01
C ARG A 167 -18.79 6.66 7.15
N MET A 168 -19.50 6.93 6.06
CA MET A 168 -20.97 7.00 6.09
C MET A 168 -21.55 5.67 6.56
N ALA A 169 -22.63 5.73 7.35
CA ALA A 169 -23.30 4.56 7.94
C ALA A 169 -22.41 3.60 8.76
N GLN A 170 -21.17 3.97 9.10
CA GLN A 170 -20.31 3.15 9.95
C GLN A 170 -20.64 3.39 11.43
N MET A 171 -21.23 2.38 12.06
CA MET A 171 -21.57 2.42 13.49
C MET A 171 -20.45 1.85 14.39
N THR A 172 -19.58 1.02 13.84
CA THR A 172 -18.49 0.39 14.59
C THR A 172 -17.28 1.31 14.78
N THR A 173 -16.69 1.21 15.97
CA THR A 173 -15.42 1.84 16.34
C THR A 173 -14.26 0.85 16.32
N LYS A 174 -14.49 -0.40 15.91
CA LYS A 174 -13.46 -1.44 15.83
C LYS A 174 -12.95 -1.59 14.40
N VAL A 175 -12.12 -0.64 13.98
CA VAL A 175 -11.43 -0.68 12.68
C VAL A 175 -9.92 -0.68 12.93
N PRO A 176 -9.29 -1.83 13.22
CA PRO A 176 -7.85 -1.92 13.50
C PRO A 176 -6.98 -1.28 12.42
N LEU A 177 -7.38 -1.40 11.15
CA LEU A 177 -6.71 -0.79 10.00
C LEU A 177 -6.50 0.73 10.13
N ASP A 178 -7.35 1.43 10.89
CA ASP A 178 -7.26 2.88 11.07
C ASP A 178 -6.22 3.31 12.10
N TYR A 179 -5.79 2.41 13.00
CA TYR A 179 -4.91 2.77 14.11
C TYR A 179 -3.77 1.79 14.42
N SER A 180 -3.77 0.56 13.88
CA SER A 180 -2.67 -0.41 13.99
C SER A 180 -1.86 -0.44 12.70
N LEU A 181 -0.55 -0.19 12.80
CA LEU A 181 0.33 -0.26 11.65
C LEU A 181 0.40 -1.68 11.10
N HIS A 182 0.45 -2.68 11.97
CA HIS A 182 0.46 -4.07 11.54
C HIS A 182 -0.80 -4.42 10.74
N SER A 183 -2.00 -4.13 11.24
CA SER A 183 -3.26 -4.38 10.51
C SER A 183 -3.34 -3.62 9.19
N TYR A 184 -2.78 -2.41 9.13
CA TYR A 184 -2.71 -1.64 7.89
C TYR A 184 -1.80 -2.31 6.84
N LEU A 185 -0.62 -2.75 7.27
CA LEU A 185 0.39 -3.36 6.40
C LEU A 185 -0.02 -4.74 5.88
N GLU A 186 -0.88 -5.47 6.61
CA GLU A 186 -1.42 -6.76 6.18
C GLU A 186 -2.13 -6.69 4.82
N VAL A 187 -2.76 -5.55 4.48
CA VAL A 187 -3.55 -5.35 3.25
C VAL A 187 -3.09 -4.14 2.44
N MET A 188 -1.91 -3.59 2.73
CA MET A 188 -1.42 -2.38 2.06
C MET A 188 -1.19 -2.58 0.56
N PHE A 189 -0.86 -3.81 0.16
CA PHE A 189 -0.55 -4.20 -1.22
C PHE A 189 -1.51 -5.29 -1.69
N LEU A 190 -1.98 -5.17 -2.94
CA LEU A 190 -2.88 -6.13 -3.57
C LEU A 190 -2.20 -7.50 -3.73
N GLU A 191 -0.96 -7.48 -4.21
CA GLU A 191 -0.09 -8.64 -4.42
C GLU A 191 1.24 -8.43 -3.64
N PRO A 192 1.26 -8.70 -2.32
CA PRO A 192 2.42 -8.46 -1.49
C PRO A 192 3.59 -9.40 -1.85
N ARG A 193 4.77 -8.81 -2.05
CA ARG A 193 6.04 -9.49 -2.35
C ARG A 193 7.13 -9.21 -1.32
N MET A 194 7.21 -7.95 -0.90
CA MET A 194 8.18 -7.49 0.08
C MET A 194 7.80 -7.98 1.49
N LYS A 195 8.76 -8.58 2.20
CA LYS A 195 8.59 -8.89 3.63
C LYS A 195 8.68 -7.61 4.45
N ILE A 196 7.75 -7.44 5.38
CA ILE A 196 7.66 -6.24 6.22
C ILE A 196 7.75 -6.67 7.68
N TYR A 197 8.61 -6.00 8.44
CA TYR A 197 8.78 -6.27 9.87
C TYR A 197 8.44 -5.00 10.66
N VAL A 198 7.60 -5.14 11.69
CA VAL A 198 7.26 -4.08 12.64
C VAL A 198 7.82 -4.46 14.00
N GLN A 199 8.69 -3.62 14.56
CA GLN A 199 9.38 -3.88 15.83
C GLN A 199 10.05 -5.28 15.91
N GLY A 200 10.54 -5.79 14.78
CA GLY A 200 11.16 -7.12 14.66
C GLY A 200 10.19 -8.28 14.41
N THR A 201 8.87 -8.05 14.48
CA THR A 201 7.85 -9.07 14.18
C THR A 201 7.46 -9.03 12.71
N LEU A 202 7.45 -10.18 12.03
CA LEU A 202 7.03 -10.29 10.63
C LEU A 202 5.53 -9.99 10.50
N VAL A 203 5.18 -9.09 9.58
CA VAL A 203 3.79 -8.82 9.20
C VAL A 203 3.33 -9.93 8.26
N LYS A 204 2.29 -10.68 8.67
CA LYS A 204 1.63 -11.69 7.83
C LYS A 204 0.73 -10.99 6.79
N THR A 205 1.34 -10.53 5.70
CA THR A 205 0.62 -9.90 4.58
C THR A 205 -0.35 -10.89 3.93
N ARG A 206 -1.50 -10.42 3.47
CA ARG A 206 -2.52 -11.26 2.82
C ARG A 206 -3.00 -10.65 1.51
N ARG A 207 -3.29 -11.49 0.53
CA ARG A 207 -3.98 -11.11 -0.70
C ARG A 207 -5.46 -11.02 -0.41
N LEU A 208 -5.94 -9.81 -0.11
CA LEU A 208 -7.29 -9.62 0.46
C LEU A 208 -8.37 -10.28 -0.42
N HIS A 209 -8.31 -10.09 -1.74
CA HIS A 209 -9.26 -10.67 -2.71
C HIS A 209 -9.26 -12.21 -2.73
N LYS A 210 -8.17 -12.86 -2.31
CA LYS A 210 -8.01 -14.33 -2.24
C LYS A 210 -8.29 -14.90 -0.85
N SER A 211 -8.56 -14.04 0.12
CA SER A 211 -8.80 -14.40 1.54
C SER A 211 -10.27 -14.23 1.95
N LEU A 212 -11.17 -14.10 0.97
CA LEU A 212 -12.61 -13.99 1.17
C LEU A 212 -13.27 -15.36 1.05
N SER A 213 -14.49 -15.47 1.57
CA SER A 213 -15.36 -16.64 1.44
C SER A 213 -16.58 -16.32 0.58
N ASN A 214 -17.12 -17.30 -0.14
CA ASN A 214 -18.23 -17.11 -1.09
C ASN A 214 -17.88 -16.03 -2.12
N THR A 215 -16.66 -16.10 -2.65
CA THR A 215 -16.11 -15.08 -3.53
C THR A 215 -16.80 -15.08 -4.88
N ARG A 216 -17.16 -13.90 -5.39
CA ARG A 216 -17.66 -13.70 -6.74
C ARG A 216 -16.88 -12.59 -7.44
N VAL A 217 -16.51 -12.85 -8.68
CA VAL A 217 -15.79 -11.88 -9.54
C VAL A 217 -16.77 -11.27 -10.54
N PHE A 218 -16.89 -9.96 -10.50
CA PHE A 218 -17.69 -9.15 -11.43
C PHE A 218 -16.77 -8.47 -12.43
N LYS A 219 -16.97 -8.77 -13.71
CA LYS A 219 -16.23 -8.16 -14.82
C LYS A 219 -17.12 -7.17 -15.54
N GLY A 220 -16.58 -5.99 -15.85
CA GLY A 220 -17.30 -4.94 -16.54
C GLY A 220 -16.41 -4.13 -17.45
N MET A 221 -17.03 -3.17 -18.14
CA MET A 221 -16.33 -2.16 -18.92
C MET A 221 -16.82 -0.78 -18.47
N LEU A 222 -15.91 0.04 -17.94
CA LEU A 222 -16.18 1.42 -17.53
C LEU A 222 -15.32 2.33 -18.39
N MET A 223 -15.96 3.23 -19.14
CA MET A 223 -15.28 4.22 -19.99
C MET A 223 -14.26 3.57 -20.96
N GLY A 224 -14.64 2.44 -21.55
CA GLY A 224 -13.78 1.66 -22.47
C GLY A 224 -12.66 0.86 -21.79
N LYS A 225 -12.54 0.93 -20.46
CA LYS A 225 -11.53 0.22 -19.67
C LYS A 225 -12.16 -0.99 -18.98
N LYS A 226 -11.43 -2.11 -18.96
CA LYS A 226 -11.88 -3.32 -18.26
C LYS A 226 -11.77 -3.11 -16.76
N VAL A 227 -12.75 -3.61 -16.03
CA VAL A 227 -12.77 -3.54 -14.57
C VAL A 227 -13.13 -4.89 -14.00
N GLU A 228 -12.47 -5.25 -12.89
CA GLU A 228 -12.69 -6.52 -12.20
C GLU A 228 -12.84 -6.26 -10.70
N LEU A 229 -14.04 -6.53 -10.17
CA LEU A 229 -14.35 -6.43 -8.76
C LEU A 229 -14.49 -7.82 -8.18
N THR A 230 -13.74 -8.11 -7.11
CA THR A 230 -13.92 -9.32 -6.31
C THR A 230 -14.72 -8.98 -5.06
N LEU A 231 -15.87 -9.61 -4.84
CA LEU A 231 -16.70 -9.48 -3.64
C LEU A 231 -16.75 -10.79 -2.88
N GLY A 232 -16.75 -10.72 -1.54
CA GLY A 232 -16.84 -11.89 -0.69
C GLY A 232 -17.02 -11.52 0.78
N PHE A 233 -17.28 -12.52 1.63
CA PHE A 233 -17.38 -12.33 3.08
C PHE A 233 -16.03 -12.48 3.77
N ASN A 234 -15.85 -11.75 4.87
CA ASN A 234 -14.74 -11.95 5.79
C ASN A 234 -15.25 -12.07 7.23
N GLN A 235 -14.88 -13.17 7.92
CA GLN A 235 -15.30 -13.44 9.30
C GLN A 235 -14.93 -12.31 10.27
N ALA A 236 -13.66 -11.89 10.27
CA ALA A 236 -13.17 -10.89 11.21
C ALA A 236 -13.83 -9.53 10.99
N GLU A 237 -14.08 -9.16 9.73
CA GLU A 237 -14.79 -7.92 9.41
C GLU A 237 -16.27 -8.00 9.79
N ARG A 238 -16.93 -9.16 9.62
CA ARG A 238 -18.31 -9.38 10.08
C ARG A 238 -18.45 -9.23 11.59
N GLU A 239 -17.55 -9.85 12.35
CA GLU A 239 -17.51 -9.76 13.82
C GLU A 239 -17.31 -8.31 14.28
N ASN A 240 -16.41 -7.58 13.62
CA ASN A 240 -16.17 -6.17 13.91
C ASN A 240 -17.27 -5.23 13.38
N GLY A 241 -18.21 -5.73 12.58
CA GLY A 241 -19.27 -4.90 11.97
C GLY A 241 -18.77 -4.03 10.82
N ASN A 242 -17.66 -4.40 10.20
CA ASN A 242 -17.05 -3.69 9.09
C ASN A 242 -17.57 -4.24 7.75
N CYS A 243 -17.49 -3.41 6.71
CA CYS A 243 -17.73 -3.80 5.33
C CYS A 243 -17.25 -2.69 4.37
N GLY A 244 -17.32 -2.96 3.07
CA GLY A 244 -17.05 -1.98 2.02
C GLY A 244 -15.91 -2.39 1.09
N ILE A 245 -15.59 -1.49 0.16
CA ILE A 245 -14.69 -1.76 -0.95
C ILE A 245 -13.28 -1.23 -0.66
N PHE A 246 -12.27 -2.01 -1.02
CA PHE A 246 -10.86 -1.67 -0.97
C PHE A 246 -10.39 -1.34 -2.39
N LEU A 247 -9.97 -0.10 -2.58
CA LEU A 247 -9.57 0.47 -3.86
C LEU A 247 -8.05 0.54 -3.90
N TYR A 248 -7.43 -0.21 -4.82
CA TYR A 248 -5.99 -0.23 -5.05
C TYR A 248 -5.63 0.55 -6.31
N TRP A 249 -4.44 1.15 -6.33
CA TRP A 249 -3.86 1.84 -7.49
C TRP A 249 -2.37 1.51 -7.56
N HIS A 250 -1.91 1.02 -8.72
CA HIS A 250 -0.60 0.40 -8.91
C HIS A 250 -0.29 -0.64 -7.82
N GLY A 251 -1.27 -1.50 -7.51
CA GLY A 251 -1.17 -2.50 -6.45
C GLY A 251 -1.09 -1.96 -5.02
N ARG A 252 -1.23 -0.64 -4.80
CA ARG A 252 -1.19 0.01 -3.47
C ARG A 252 -2.58 0.45 -3.03
N LEU A 253 -2.97 0.10 -1.81
CA LEU A 253 -4.24 0.51 -1.22
C LEU A 253 -4.34 2.05 -1.13
N ILE A 254 -5.40 2.64 -1.69
CA ILE A 254 -5.66 4.09 -1.62
C ILE A 254 -6.76 4.38 -0.61
N GLU A 255 -7.87 3.65 -0.69
CA GLU A 255 -9.04 3.82 0.17
C GLU A 255 -9.57 2.45 0.60
N ALA A 256 -9.89 2.32 1.89
CA ALA A 256 -10.33 1.09 2.53
C ALA A 256 -11.72 1.26 3.15
N TYR A 257 -12.54 0.22 3.05
CA TYR A 257 -13.93 0.21 3.52
C TYR A 257 -14.79 1.32 2.88
N ARG A 258 -14.57 1.61 1.59
CA ARG A 258 -15.42 2.53 0.84
C ARG A 258 -16.85 1.99 0.81
N ARG A 259 -17.79 2.77 1.31
CA ARG A 259 -19.22 2.44 1.28
C ARG A 259 -19.80 2.77 -0.09
N VAL A 260 -20.57 1.85 -0.65
CA VAL A 260 -21.20 1.97 -1.97
C VAL A 260 -22.61 1.36 -1.92
N GLY A 261 -23.49 1.78 -2.83
CA GLY A 261 -24.85 1.24 -2.92
C GLY A 261 -25.64 1.37 -1.60
N ALA A 262 -26.41 0.34 -1.27
CA ALA A 262 -27.24 0.27 -0.08
C ALA A 262 -26.45 0.35 1.24
N MET A 263 -25.13 0.05 1.24
CA MET A 263 -24.25 0.20 2.41
C MET A 263 -24.16 1.66 2.90
N LEU A 264 -24.51 2.65 2.08
CA LEU A 264 -24.51 4.06 2.46
C LEU A 264 -25.69 4.45 3.35
N HIS A 265 -26.79 3.70 3.28
CA HIS A 265 -28.07 4.08 3.88
C HIS A 265 -28.38 3.29 5.16
N THR A 266 -27.83 2.09 5.32
CA THR A 266 -28.12 1.22 6.47
C THR A 266 -26.85 0.53 6.96
N ALA A 267 -26.60 0.60 8.27
CA ALA A 267 -25.36 0.11 8.89
C ALA A 267 -25.20 -1.43 8.84
N ASP A 268 -26.31 -2.16 8.81
CA ASP A 268 -26.32 -3.62 8.78
C ASP A 268 -26.23 -4.19 7.35
N VAL A 269 -26.60 -3.40 6.34
CA VAL A 269 -26.54 -3.83 4.94
C VAL A 269 -25.09 -3.98 4.51
N GLY A 270 -24.76 -5.15 3.98
CA GLY A 270 -23.40 -5.47 3.56
C GLY A 270 -22.48 -5.90 4.70
N ARG A 271 -22.96 -6.10 5.94
CA ARG A 271 -22.10 -6.48 7.08
C ARG A 271 -21.23 -7.70 6.77
N GLY A 272 -19.91 -7.53 6.88
CA GLY A 272 -18.92 -8.56 6.57
C GLY A 272 -18.56 -8.70 5.09
N VAL A 273 -19.27 -8.03 4.18
CA VAL A 273 -18.96 -8.00 2.74
C VAL A 273 -17.78 -7.06 2.51
N ILE A 274 -16.76 -7.60 1.85
CA ILE A 274 -15.56 -6.88 1.43
C ILE A 274 -15.44 -6.98 -0.08
N GLY A 275 -15.26 -5.82 -0.71
CA GLY A 275 -14.91 -5.74 -2.13
C GLY A 275 -13.44 -5.39 -2.31
N VAL A 276 -12.83 -5.89 -3.36
CA VAL A 276 -11.45 -5.58 -3.74
C VAL A 276 -11.38 -5.31 -5.23
N ILE A 277 -10.78 -4.19 -5.61
CA ILE A 277 -10.62 -3.77 -7.00
C ILE A 277 -9.31 -3.00 -7.18
N ASP A 278 -8.63 -3.23 -8.31
CA ASP A 278 -7.57 -2.37 -8.80
C ASP A 278 -8.16 -1.36 -9.80
N VAL A 279 -7.98 -0.07 -9.50
CA VAL A 279 -8.54 1.04 -10.27
C VAL A 279 -7.48 1.77 -11.11
N THR A 280 -6.29 1.17 -11.27
CA THR A 280 -5.17 1.74 -12.01
C THR A 280 -5.57 2.26 -13.38
N ASP A 281 -6.20 1.41 -14.19
CA ASP A 281 -6.61 1.78 -15.54
C ASP A 281 -7.64 2.91 -15.50
N ILE A 282 -8.65 2.79 -14.65
CA ILE A 282 -9.76 3.76 -14.55
C ILE A 282 -9.23 5.15 -14.19
N MET A 283 -8.32 5.23 -13.23
CA MET A 283 -7.78 6.48 -12.70
C MET A 283 -6.70 7.12 -13.57
N ARG A 284 -6.32 6.49 -14.69
CA ARG A 284 -5.41 7.06 -15.69
C ARG A 284 -6.16 8.01 -16.61
N LEU A 285 -5.84 9.30 -16.55
CA LEU A 285 -6.47 10.33 -17.36
C LEU A 285 -5.70 10.54 -18.67
N GLY A 286 -6.39 10.99 -19.71
CA GLY A 286 -5.87 11.07 -21.08
C GLY A 286 -4.68 12.01 -21.28
N ASP A 287 -4.41 12.90 -20.32
CA ASP A 287 -3.31 13.89 -20.34
C ASP A 287 -2.07 13.43 -19.52
N GLY A 288 -2.01 12.17 -19.09
CA GLY A 288 -1.00 11.69 -18.14
C GLY A 288 -1.26 12.13 -16.70
N GLY A 289 -2.40 12.79 -16.46
CA GLY A 289 -3.00 13.00 -15.15
C GLY A 289 -3.43 11.68 -14.50
N VAL A 290 -3.56 11.71 -13.19
CA VAL A 290 -4.02 10.57 -12.40
C VAL A 290 -5.06 11.08 -11.43
N GLY A 291 -6.19 10.39 -11.35
CA GLY A 291 -7.30 10.69 -10.41
C GLY A 291 -6.98 10.41 -8.94
N VAL A 292 -5.72 10.21 -8.55
CA VAL A 292 -5.30 9.92 -7.16
C VAL A 292 -4.76 11.19 -6.51
N LEU A 293 -5.11 11.43 -5.24
CA LEU A 293 -4.59 12.56 -4.48
C LEU A 293 -3.09 12.39 -4.16
N ASN A 294 -2.39 13.52 -3.97
CA ASN A 294 -0.94 13.53 -3.70
C ASN A 294 -0.53 12.77 -2.42
N ASN A 295 -1.43 12.69 -1.43
CA ASN A 295 -1.26 11.96 -0.18
C ASN A 295 -1.53 10.44 -0.33
N LYS A 296 -2.05 10.00 -1.48
CA LYS A 296 -2.44 8.61 -1.77
C LYS A 296 -3.39 8.02 -0.72
N GLN A 297 -4.36 8.82 -0.27
CA GLN A 297 -5.38 8.43 0.71
C GLN A 297 -6.81 8.71 0.20
N GLY A 298 -6.96 8.95 -1.09
CA GLY A 298 -8.24 9.19 -1.74
C GLY A 298 -8.07 9.55 -3.21
N PHE A 299 -9.20 9.75 -3.87
CA PHE A 299 -9.29 10.09 -5.29
C PHE A 299 -9.79 11.52 -5.47
N GLN A 300 -9.53 12.08 -6.65
CA GLN A 300 -10.09 13.34 -7.09
C GLN A 300 -11.58 13.14 -7.40
N ASP A 301 -12.38 14.20 -7.20
CA ASP A 301 -13.80 14.18 -7.51
C ASP A 301 -13.98 14.44 -9.02
N ILE A 302 -13.90 13.36 -9.79
CA ILE A 302 -13.95 13.34 -11.26
C ILE A 302 -14.99 12.34 -11.74
N GLU A 303 -15.46 12.51 -12.98
CA GLU A 303 -16.52 11.69 -13.58
C GLU A 303 -16.19 10.18 -13.56
N GLU A 304 -14.94 9.82 -13.84
CA GLU A 304 -14.49 8.42 -13.82
C GLU A 304 -14.62 7.79 -12.43
N TYR A 305 -14.35 8.56 -11.37
CA TYR A 305 -14.50 8.09 -10.00
C TYR A 305 -15.97 7.94 -9.62
N VAL A 306 -16.83 8.91 -9.98
CA VAL A 306 -18.27 8.83 -9.71
C VAL A 306 -18.88 7.60 -10.37
N LYS A 307 -18.65 7.40 -11.68
CA LYS A 307 -19.16 6.23 -12.43
C LYS A 307 -18.65 4.90 -11.87
N LEU A 308 -17.40 4.86 -11.41
CA LEU A 308 -16.85 3.70 -10.72
C LEU A 308 -17.64 3.41 -9.44
N ILE A 309 -17.86 4.42 -8.59
CA ILE A 309 -18.59 4.24 -7.32
C ILE A 309 -20.03 3.79 -7.56
N GLU A 310 -20.71 4.32 -8.58
CA GLU A 310 -22.05 3.88 -8.98
C GLU A 310 -22.06 2.40 -9.39
N TRP A 311 -21.15 2.00 -10.28
CA TRP A 311 -21.03 0.62 -10.75
C TRP A 311 -20.71 -0.34 -9.59
N LEU A 312 -19.78 0.03 -8.71
CA LEU A 312 -19.45 -0.73 -7.50
C LEU A 312 -20.67 -0.91 -6.59
N GLY A 313 -21.51 0.13 -6.46
CA GLY A 313 -22.76 0.08 -5.72
C GLY A 313 -23.72 -0.97 -6.28
N THR A 314 -23.98 -0.93 -7.59
CA THR A 314 -24.85 -1.90 -8.26
C THR A 314 -24.36 -3.34 -8.09
N GLN A 315 -23.05 -3.59 -8.24
CA GLN A 315 -22.51 -4.95 -8.07
C GLN A 315 -22.56 -5.42 -6.61
N ALA A 316 -22.32 -4.51 -5.65
CA ALA A 316 -22.38 -4.82 -4.23
C ALA A 316 -23.81 -5.15 -3.77
N ASP A 317 -24.80 -4.39 -4.25
CA ASP A 317 -26.21 -4.61 -3.95
C ASP A 317 -26.68 -5.95 -4.56
N GLN A 318 -26.33 -6.22 -5.83
CA GLN A 318 -26.60 -7.51 -6.46
C GLN A 318 -25.97 -8.68 -5.67
N TYR A 319 -24.71 -8.57 -5.27
CA TYR A 319 -24.04 -9.60 -4.49
C TYR A 319 -24.72 -9.83 -3.15
N TRP A 320 -25.12 -8.74 -2.47
CA TRP A 320 -25.80 -8.80 -1.19
C TRP A 320 -27.15 -9.52 -1.32
N ASP A 321 -28.00 -9.12 -2.27
CA ASP A 321 -29.33 -9.71 -2.46
C ASP A 321 -29.26 -11.22 -2.71
N GLU A 322 -28.30 -11.67 -3.54
CA GLU A 322 -28.11 -13.10 -3.83
C GLU A 322 -27.64 -13.94 -2.63
N HIS A 323 -26.94 -13.32 -1.67
CA HIS A 323 -26.35 -14.01 -0.52
C HIS A 323 -27.10 -13.76 0.79
N TYR A 324 -27.94 -12.73 0.86
CA TYR A 324 -28.68 -12.32 2.05
C TYR A 324 -29.65 -13.40 2.52
N ASP A 325 -30.40 -14.02 1.61
CA ASP A 325 -31.36 -15.07 1.95
C ASP A 325 -30.69 -16.32 2.52
N ARG A 326 -29.47 -16.66 2.06
CA ARG A 326 -28.69 -17.77 2.64
C ARG A 326 -28.29 -17.48 4.10
N LEU A 327 -28.09 -16.22 4.47
CA LEU A 327 -27.82 -15.81 5.85
C LEU A 327 -29.06 -15.94 6.75
N LEU A 328 -30.26 -15.73 6.20
CA LEU A 328 -31.52 -15.78 6.94
C LEU A 328 -32.08 -17.20 7.08
N VAL A 329 -31.98 -18.04 6.05
CA VAL A 329 -32.39 -19.46 6.10
C VAL A 329 -31.43 -20.27 7.00
N GLY A 330 -30.19 -19.82 7.14
CA GLY A 330 -29.16 -20.34 8.04
C GLY A 330 -29.30 -19.96 9.52
N LYS A 331 -30.45 -19.44 9.99
CA LYS A 331 -30.71 -19.19 11.43
C LYS A 331 -30.65 -20.45 12.32
N LYS A 332 -30.37 -21.63 11.77
CA LYS A 332 -30.02 -22.84 12.55
C LYS A 332 -28.54 -22.95 12.91
N ASP A 333 -27.64 -22.20 12.27
CA ASP A 333 -26.21 -22.19 12.58
C ASP A 333 -25.75 -20.78 12.98
N GLU A 334 -26.00 -20.41 14.25
CA GLU A 334 -25.36 -19.24 14.88
C GLU A 334 -23.81 -19.31 14.87
N ASN A 335 -23.25 -20.46 14.46
CA ASN A 335 -21.82 -20.75 14.37
C ASN A 335 -21.27 -20.82 12.93
N ALA A 336 -21.94 -20.28 11.92
CA ALA A 336 -21.40 -20.27 10.55
C ALA A 336 -20.08 -19.46 10.48
N VAL A 337 -18.94 -20.18 10.40
CA VAL A 337 -17.60 -19.59 10.28
C VAL A 337 -17.29 -19.34 8.80
N TYR A 338 -17.09 -18.09 8.42
CA TYR A 338 -16.66 -17.70 7.07
C TYR A 338 -15.15 -17.95 6.90
N THR A 339 -14.79 -19.19 6.60
CA THR A 339 -13.42 -19.55 6.21
C THR A 339 -13.16 -19.18 4.76
N PRO A 340 -11.97 -18.63 4.41
CA PRO A 340 -11.62 -18.32 3.03
C PRO A 340 -11.81 -19.50 2.09
N ASP A 341 -12.22 -19.23 0.85
CA ASP A 341 -12.47 -20.27 -0.16
C ASP A 341 -11.20 -21.10 -0.44
N PHE A 342 -10.03 -20.46 -0.32
CA PHE A 342 -8.72 -21.07 -0.50
C PHE A 342 -7.76 -20.60 0.58
N SER A 343 -6.89 -21.50 1.04
CA SER A 343 -5.78 -21.15 1.92
C SER A 343 -4.50 -20.92 1.11
N TRP A 344 -3.74 -19.89 1.47
CA TRP A 344 -2.55 -19.47 0.73
C TRP A 344 -1.38 -19.23 1.68
N VAL A 345 -0.17 -19.47 1.20
CA VAL A 345 1.06 -19.16 1.93
C VAL A 345 2.10 -18.56 0.99
N GLN A 346 2.93 -17.65 1.50
CA GLN A 346 4.07 -17.12 0.77
C GLN A 346 5.36 -17.87 1.13
N CYS A 347 6.15 -18.23 0.12
CA CYS A 347 7.45 -18.84 0.36
C CYS A 347 8.50 -17.80 0.80
N ASN A 348 9.18 -18.07 1.91
CA ASN A 348 10.22 -17.20 2.49
C ASN A 348 11.49 -17.08 1.63
N ARG A 349 11.70 -17.96 0.64
CA ARG A 349 12.85 -17.96 -0.27
C ARG A 349 12.57 -17.27 -1.61
N CYS A 350 11.52 -17.68 -2.31
CA CYS A 350 11.21 -17.16 -3.65
C CYS A 350 10.10 -16.10 -3.68
N LEU A 351 9.46 -15.83 -2.54
CA LEU A 351 8.37 -14.84 -2.40
C LEU A 351 7.14 -15.13 -3.28
N LYS A 352 7.06 -16.34 -3.84
CA LYS A 352 5.90 -16.82 -4.59
C LYS A 352 4.81 -17.31 -3.65
N TRP A 353 3.56 -17.10 -4.06
CA TRP A 353 2.39 -17.58 -3.36
C TRP A 353 2.00 -18.99 -3.79
N ARG A 354 1.67 -19.84 -2.82
CA ARG A 354 1.27 -21.23 -3.01
C ARG A 354 -0.13 -21.45 -2.45
N MET A 355 -0.98 -22.09 -3.24
CA MET A 355 -2.30 -22.53 -2.78
C MET A 355 -2.11 -23.79 -1.95
N LEU A 356 -2.74 -23.85 -0.78
CA LEU A 356 -2.72 -25.01 0.09
C LEU A 356 -3.91 -25.93 -0.24
N GLU A 357 -3.71 -27.23 -0.10
CA GLU A 357 -4.78 -28.22 -0.29
C GLU A 357 -5.89 -28.07 0.77
N ALA A 358 -7.09 -28.56 0.44
CA ALA A 358 -8.26 -28.45 1.28
C ALA A 358 -8.03 -29.12 2.66
N GLY A 359 -8.01 -28.31 3.73
CA GLY A 359 -7.81 -28.78 5.11
C GLY A 359 -6.52 -28.31 5.77
N ALA A 360 -5.54 -27.83 5.01
CA ALA A 360 -4.35 -27.21 5.57
C ALA A 360 -4.61 -25.73 5.90
N ASN A 361 -4.34 -25.32 7.14
CA ASN A 361 -4.51 -23.94 7.59
C ASN A 361 -3.16 -23.22 7.59
N GLU A 362 -3.14 -21.97 7.13
CA GLU A 362 -1.95 -21.10 7.22
C GLU A 362 -1.46 -20.97 8.67
N LYS A 363 -2.38 -21.00 9.64
CA LYS A 363 -2.06 -20.86 11.07
C LYS A 363 -1.22 -21.99 11.65
N ASP A 364 -1.26 -23.16 11.02
CA ASP A 364 -0.54 -24.35 11.48
C ASP A 364 0.86 -24.46 10.87
N LEU A 365 1.21 -23.54 9.97
CA LEU A 365 2.51 -23.49 9.31
C LEU A 365 3.54 -22.74 10.15
N PRO A 366 4.84 -23.12 10.05
CA PRO A 366 5.92 -22.36 10.66
C PRO A 366 5.98 -20.94 10.09
N ASP A 367 6.45 -19.98 10.89
CA ASP A 367 6.59 -18.58 10.45
C ASP A 367 7.57 -18.41 9.28
N ASP A 368 8.60 -19.27 9.21
CA ASP A 368 9.44 -19.41 8.03
C ASP A 368 9.01 -20.61 7.20
N TRP A 369 8.17 -20.37 6.17
CA TRP A 369 7.68 -21.41 5.29
C TRP A 369 8.37 -21.41 3.91
N PHE A 370 8.59 -22.58 3.32
CA PHE A 370 9.33 -22.77 2.07
C PHE A 370 8.62 -23.74 1.15
N CYS A 371 8.76 -23.58 -0.18
CA CYS A 371 8.06 -24.41 -1.16
C CYS A 371 8.28 -25.92 -0.96
N TYR A 372 9.46 -26.36 -0.49
CA TYR A 372 9.75 -27.77 -0.29
C TYR A 372 9.05 -28.37 0.95
N MET A 373 8.44 -27.55 1.81
CA MET A 373 7.78 -28.00 3.03
C MET A 373 6.32 -28.40 2.78
N PRO A 374 5.77 -29.29 3.62
CA PRO A 374 4.35 -29.59 3.58
C PRO A 374 3.49 -28.34 3.87
N PRO A 375 2.27 -28.28 3.33
CA PRO A 375 1.63 -29.29 2.48
C PRO A 375 2.03 -29.22 0.98
N PHE A 376 2.71 -28.16 0.52
CA PHE A 376 2.98 -27.97 -0.92
C PHE A 376 4.02 -28.95 -1.49
N ARG A 377 5.12 -29.23 -0.77
CA ARG A 377 6.20 -30.17 -1.17
C ARG A 377 6.74 -29.98 -2.60
N GLY A 378 6.78 -28.73 -3.07
CA GLY A 378 7.21 -28.38 -4.43
C GLY A 378 8.56 -27.66 -4.48
N SER A 379 8.82 -27.00 -5.60
CA SER A 379 10.07 -26.27 -5.85
C SER A 379 9.83 -24.78 -6.06
N CYS A 380 10.83 -23.95 -5.70
CA CYS A 380 10.82 -22.53 -6.00
C CYS A 380 10.81 -22.23 -7.51
N MET A 381 11.22 -23.19 -8.34
CA MET A 381 11.25 -23.02 -9.81
C MET A 381 9.85 -23.09 -10.44
N GLN A 382 8.89 -23.74 -9.78
CA GLN A 382 7.52 -23.82 -10.30
C GLN A 382 6.89 -22.42 -10.40
N PRO A 383 6.09 -22.15 -11.44
CA PRO A 383 5.35 -20.89 -11.59
C PRO A 383 4.43 -20.67 -10.39
N GLU A 384 4.12 -19.42 -10.08
CA GLU A 384 3.20 -19.09 -9.00
C GLU A 384 1.82 -19.73 -9.21
N SER A 385 1.18 -20.16 -8.13
CA SER A 385 -0.17 -20.71 -8.22
C SER A 385 -1.16 -19.57 -8.48
N GLU A 386 -2.02 -19.76 -9.48
CA GLU A 386 -3.10 -18.85 -9.85
C GLU A 386 -4.46 -19.48 -9.55
N MET A 387 -5.49 -18.66 -9.38
CA MET A 387 -6.88 -19.17 -9.31
C MET A 387 -7.38 -19.36 -10.74
N GLU A 388 -7.93 -20.54 -11.03
CA GLU A 388 -8.70 -20.76 -12.25
C GLU A 388 -9.88 -19.78 -12.29
N PRO A 389 -10.04 -18.96 -13.35
CA PRO A 389 -11.15 -18.02 -13.44
C PRO A 389 -12.49 -18.79 -13.54
N GLY A 390 -13.33 -18.67 -12.52
CA GLY A 390 -14.71 -19.18 -12.54
C GLY A 390 -15.05 -20.29 -11.54
N VAL A 391 -14.13 -20.69 -10.66
CA VAL A 391 -14.46 -21.69 -9.63
C VAL A 391 -15.24 -21.05 -8.48
N VAL A 392 -16.56 -21.13 -8.55
CA VAL A 392 -17.45 -20.94 -7.40
C VAL A 392 -17.40 -22.22 -6.58
N THR A 393 -16.55 -22.28 -5.55
CA THR A 393 -16.72 -23.32 -4.53
C THR A 393 -17.85 -22.90 -3.59
N VAL A 394 -19.01 -23.54 -3.73
CA VAL A 394 -19.98 -23.55 -2.63
C VAL A 394 -19.27 -24.18 -1.45
N ALA A 395 -19.04 -23.40 -0.38
CA ALA A 395 -18.48 -23.92 0.85
C ALA A 395 -19.35 -25.10 1.30
N ALA A 396 -18.82 -26.32 1.20
CA ALA A 396 -19.44 -27.48 1.81
C ALA A 396 -19.48 -27.20 3.31
N THR A 397 -20.69 -27.08 3.86
CA THR A 397 -20.93 -27.08 5.30
C THR A 397 -20.27 -28.32 5.88
N ARG A 398 -19.11 -28.13 6.53
CA ARG A 398 -18.40 -29.23 7.20
C ARG A 398 -19.15 -29.54 8.49
N ASN A 399 -20.14 -30.42 8.38
CA ASN A 399 -20.68 -31.12 9.54
C ASN A 399 -19.55 -31.97 10.14
N TYR A 400 -19.07 -31.60 11.31
CA TYR A 400 -18.48 -32.59 12.22
C TYR A 400 -19.63 -33.48 12.70
N GLY A 401 -19.87 -34.58 11.99
CA GLY A 401 -20.90 -35.55 12.30
C GLY A 401 -20.30 -36.95 12.35
N GLY A 402 -20.43 -37.59 13.51
CA GLY A 402 -19.94 -38.92 13.80
C GLY A 402 -20.48 -40.01 12.86
N ALA A 403 -19.78 -41.13 12.91
CA ALA A 403 -20.08 -42.35 12.20
C ALA A 403 -21.54 -42.80 12.35
N ASN A 404 -22.22 -43.04 11.23
CA ASN A 404 -22.96 -44.29 11.02
C ASN A 404 -23.56 -44.39 9.61
N GLY A 405 -23.48 -45.62 9.07
CA GLY A 405 -24.53 -46.21 8.22
C GLY A 405 -24.52 -45.81 6.75
N GLY A 406 -24.16 -46.76 5.88
CA GLY A 406 -24.05 -46.55 4.44
C GLY A 406 -25.33 -46.76 3.64
N SER A 407 -25.22 -46.57 2.33
CA SER A 407 -25.79 -47.43 1.30
C SER A 407 -25.34 -46.93 -0.07
N ASN A 408 -25.16 -47.90 -0.96
CA ASN A 408 -24.69 -47.79 -2.32
C ASN A 408 -25.61 -46.93 -3.18
N GLU A 409 -25.04 -46.22 -4.15
CA GLU A 409 -25.52 -46.31 -5.54
C GLU A 409 -24.42 -45.92 -6.52
N LYS A 410 -24.27 -46.77 -7.53
CA LYS A 410 -23.39 -46.62 -8.69
C LYS A 410 -24.13 -45.74 -9.69
N ASP A 411 -23.40 -44.91 -10.44
CA ASP A 411 -23.65 -44.78 -11.87
C ASP A 411 -22.36 -44.41 -12.60
N GLU A 412 -22.09 -45.22 -13.62
CA GLU A 412 -21.00 -45.08 -14.58
C GLU A 412 -21.39 -44.11 -15.71
N MET A 413 -20.35 -43.58 -16.37
CA MET A 413 -20.19 -43.60 -17.85
C MET A 413 -20.09 -42.26 -18.60
N GLU A 414 -18.91 -42.09 -19.22
CA GLU A 414 -18.56 -41.52 -20.53
C GLU A 414 -18.87 -40.04 -20.86
N MET A 415 -17.87 -39.18 -21.07
CA MET A 415 -16.92 -39.03 -22.20
C MET A 415 -17.55 -38.41 -23.46
N SER A 416 -17.14 -37.18 -23.79
CA SER A 416 -16.97 -36.79 -25.19
C SER A 416 -15.82 -35.78 -25.34
N THR A 417 -14.80 -36.22 -26.06
CA THR A 417 -13.70 -35.42 -26.60
C THR A 417 -14.13 -34.85 -27.95
N THR A 418 -14.03 -33.54 -28.14
CA THR A 418 -14.08 -32.93 -29.47
C THR A 418 -12.88 -32.00 -29.62
N ALA A 419 -11.90 -32.47 -30.40
CA ALA A 419 -10.81 -31.67 -30.92
C ALA A 419 -11.28 -30.94 -32.18
N CYS A 420 -10.91 -29.66 -32.33
CA CYS A 420 -10.90 -28.98 -33.62
C CYS A 420 -9.61 -28.16 -33.77
N ASN A 421 -8.75 -28.65 -34.67
CA ASN A 421 -7.67 -27.89 -35.28
C ASN A 421 -8.25 -26.82 -36.21
N SER A 422 -7.59 -25.66 -36.31
CA SER A 422 -7.56 -24.93 -37.58
C SER A 422 -6.28 -24.11 -37.74
N THR A 423 -5.66 -24.39 -38.87
CA THR A 423 -4.38 -23.95 -39.43
C THR A 423 -4.39 -22.49 -39.91
N LEU A 424 -3.19 -21.94 -40.01
CA LEU A 424 -2.81 -20.68 -40.64
C LEU A 424 -3.40 -20.47 -42.05
N SER A 425 -3.65 -19.21 -42.38
CA SER A 425 -3.52 -18.68 -43.75
C SER A 425 -2.87 -17.30 -43.71
N SER A 426 -1.65 -17.26 -44.22
CA SER A 426 -0.89 -16.10 -44.68
C SER A 426 -1.56 -15.39 -45.86
N LYS A 427 -1.40 -14.06 -45.94
CA LYS A 427 -1.28 -13.30 -47.21
C LYS A 427 -0.42 -12.05 -46.98
N GLU A 428 0.72 -12.04 -47.67
CA GLU A 428 1.52 -10.89 -48.14
C GLU A 428 0.65 -10.01 -49.07
N GLN A 429 0.95 -8.79 -49.53
CA GLN A 429 2.13 -7.93 -49.63
C GLN A 429 1.59 -6.58 -50.19
N SER A 430 2.23 -5.44 -49.90
CA SER A 430 2.54 -4.42 -50.94
C SER A 430 3.32 -3.25 -50.36
N ASP A 431 4.52 -3.07 -50.90
CA ASP A 431 5.45 -1.96 -50.72
C ASP A 431 4.91 -0.60 -51.18
N ALA A 432 5.40 0.46 -50.54
CA ALA A 432 5.83 1.68 -51.23
C ALA A 432 6.83 2.45 -50.35
N SER A 433 8.04 2.59 -50.88
CA SER A 433 9.19 3.34 -50.38
C SER A 433 9.17 4.83 -50.80
N LEU A 434 10.22 5.56 -50.38
CA LEU A 434 10.67 6.94 -50.68
C LEU A 434 10.34 7.91 -49.52
N GLU A 435 11.24 8.74 -48.99
CA GLU A 435 12.66 9.02 -49.23
C GLU A 435 13.18 9.85 -48.01
N SER A 436 14.49 9.96 -47.90
CA SER A 436 15.32 10.60 -46.87
C SER A 436 15.07 12.08 -46.60
N ASP A 437 15.38 12.53 -45.37
CA ASP A 437 16.19 13.75 -45.19
C ASP A 437 16.84 13.82 -43.79
N ASP A 438 18.18 13.80 -43.80
CA ASP A 438 19.05 14.16 -42.69
C ASP A 438 19.05 15.68 -42.47
N ASN A 439 18.88 16.15 -41.23
CA ASN A 439 19.51 17.40 -40.83
C ASN A 439 19.77 17.51 -39.32
N ALA A 440 21.04 17.35 -38.95
CA ALA A 440 21.57 17.68 -37.65
C ALA A 440 21.64 19.20 -37.45
N LYS A 441 20.99 19.74 -36.40
CA LYS A 441 21.34 21.04 -35.83
C LYS A 441 21.37 20.98 -34.30
N SER A 442 22.61 20.94 -33.79
CA SER A 442 23.01 21.32 -32.44
C SER A 442 22.37 22.65 -32.03
N LYS A 443 21.62 22.66 -30.92
CA LYS A 443 21.25 23.87 -30.18
C LYS A 443 21.71 23.73 -28.73
N GLN A 444 22.70 24.55 -28.38
CA GLN A 444 23.11 24.84 -27.00
C GLN A 444 21.90 25.38 -26.21
N ILE A 445 21.51 24.69 -25.14
CA ILE A 445 20.50 25.16 -24.20
C ILE A 445 21.24 25.78 -23.01
N LYS A 446 21.13 27.11 -22.88
CA LYS A 446 21.54 27.87 -21.69
C LYS A 446 20.65 27.48 -20.49
N PRO A 447 21.19 27.41 -19.25
CA PRO A 447 20.37 27.08 -18.08
C PRO A 447 19.37 28.21 -17.77
N PRO A 448 18.13 27.89 -17.35
CA PRO A 448 17.11 28.89 -17.07
C PRO A 448 17.41 29.66 -15.76
N ILE A 449 17.21 30.96 -15.83
CA ILE A 449 17.31 31.94 -14.74
C ILE A 449 16.14 31.74 -13.77
N LEU A 450 16.43 31.56 -12.48
CA LEU A 450 15.45 31.47 -11.40
C LEU A 450 14.70 32.81 -11.24
N ARG A 451 13.36 32.78 -11.36
CA ARG A 451 12.49 33.94 -11.05
C ARG A 451 12.04 33.91 -9.59
N ARG A 452 12.32 35.01 -8.92
CA ARG A 452 12.01 35.42 -7.53
C ARG A 452 10.51 35.36 -7.23
N LEU A 453 10.09 34.66 -6.17
CA LEU A 453 8.74 34.79 -5.59
C LEU A 453 8.78 35.82 -4.45
N LYS A 454 8.05 36.93 -4.60
CA LYS A 454 7.85 37.93 -3.54
C LYS A 454 6.83 37.39 -2.53
N ARG A 455 7.12 37.50 -1.23
CA ARG A 455 6.18 37.24 -0.14
C ARG A 455 5.00 38.23 -0.22
N GLY A 456 3.77 37.71 -0.26
CA GLY A 456 2.55 38.49 -0.03
C GLY A 456 2.36 38.80 1.46
N PRO A 457 1.51 39.78 1.82
CA PRO A 457 1.37 40.22 3.21
C PRO A 457 0.64 39.18 4.06
N VAL A 458 1.02 39.14 5.34
CA VAL A 458 0.44 38.31 6.40
C VAL A 458 -0.98 38.78 6.73
N GLN A 459 -1.99 37.94 6.52
CA GLN A 459 -3.33 38.16 7.06
C GLN A 459 -3.43 37.64 8.49
N VAL A 460 -3.62 38.56 9.43
CA VAL A 460 -3.94 38.29 10.84
C VAL A 460 -5.42 37.94 10.95
N SER A 461 -5.74 36.69 11.25
CA SER A 461 -7.11 36.26 11.54
C SER A 461 -7.51 36.67 12.97
N LYS A 462 -8.44 37.62 13.10
CA LYS A 462 -9.05 38.01 14.37
C LYS A 462 -9.94 36.89 14.93
N SER A 463 -9.69 36.53 16.19
CA SER A 463 -10.52 35.66 17.03
C SER A 463 -11.93 36.23 17.21
N ARG A 464 -12.94 35.40 16.94
CA ARG A 464 -14.36 35.71 17.12
C ARG A 464 -14.69 35.66 18.62
N GLN A 465 -14.84 36.83 19.25
CA GLN A 465 -15.36 36.97 20.62
C GLN A 465 -16.80 36.48 20.69
N GLN A 466 -17.08 35.63 21.68
CA GLN A 466 -18.43 35.25 22.09
C GLN A 466 -19.15 36.48 22.68
N GLN A 467 -20.33 36.79 22.15
CA GLN A 467 -21.25 37.77 22.76
C GLN A 467 -22.04 37.10 23.89
N PRO A 468 -22.30 37.79 25.02
CA PRO A 468 -23.13 37.27 26.09
C PRO A 468 -24.62 37.51 25.78
N MET A 469 -25.45 36.46 25.89
CA MET A 469 -26.91 36.58 25.87
C MET A 469 -27.40 37.28 27.14
N LYS A 470 -28.02 38.44 26.96
CA LYS A 470 -28.78 39.17 27.99
C LYS A 470 -30.10 38.44 28.26
N LYS A 471 -30.33 38.11 29.54
CA LYS A 471 -31.65 37.75 30.09
C LYS A 471 -32.61 38.93 29.90
N LEU A 472 -33.77 38.68 29.30
CA LEU A 472 -34.92 39.58 29.37
C LEU A 472 -36.00 38.91 30.22
N CYS A 473 -36.25 39.48 31.40
CA CYS A 473 -37.46 39.30 32.17
C CYS A 473 -38.46 40.38 31.76
N ARG A 474 -39.74 40.01 31.59
CA ARG A 474 -40.99 40.78 31.77
C ARG A 474 -42.12 39.73 31.60
N SER A 475 -43.07 39.44 32.50
CA SER A 475 -43.90 40.22 33.43
C SER A 475 -44.62 41.39 32.76
N GLY A 476 -45.93 41.22 32.55
CA GLY A 476 -46.86 42.18 31.96
C GLY A 476 -47.71 41.51 30.89
#